data_AF-A0AB74CHR5-F1
#
_entry.id   AF-A0AB74CHR5-F1
#
_cell.length_a   1.000
_cell.length_b   1.000
_cell.length_c   1.000
_cell.angle_alpha   90.00
_cell.angle_beta   90.00
_cell.angle_gamma   90.00
#
_symmetry.space_group_name_H-M   'P 1'
#
loop_
_entity.id
_entity.type
_entity.pdbx_description
1 polymer ?
#
loop_
_entity_poly.entity_id
_entity_poly.type
_entity_poly.pdbx_seq_one_letter_code
_entity_poly.pdbx_strand_id
1 'polypeptide(L)'
;MHIPCPLSPTNFEALTEELEFSNENWKQWCYKTGPILLKLMTSSVYSIERQHQYLEFYVRVIIACLGPYPQVVRSSLTQSGLPVEFSVNYQQHGKQPTVRIAFEPLSGARGTEPVAYDRDIAKKFLSTLSELELKGFDSRLWDTVSQDIHLDATEKAILQENNINDTYLRTQTLFGIDFCRRQRDIGKSLCLSGVEMQNIWAVFAGIIGQHGQRPTETSRLL
;
A
#
# COMPACT_ATOMS: atom_id res chain seq x y z
N MET A 1 -13.40 41.87 6.73
CA MET A 1 -12.82 40.93 7.71
C MET A 1 -11.66 40.23 7.03
N HIS A 2 -10.43 40.62 7.37
CA HIS A 2 -9.23 39.99 6.85
C HIS A 2 -8.96 38.77 7.74
N ILE A 3 -9.12 37.56 7.20
CA ILE A 3 -8.65 36.35 7.88
C ILE A 3 -7.12 36.40 7.79
N PRO A 4 -6.38 36.49 8.91
CA PRO A 4 -4.93 36.38 8.85
C PRO A 4 -4.62 34.94 8.41
N CYS A 5 -3.99 34.79 7.26
CA CYS A 5 -3.35 33.54 6.89
C CYS A 5 -2.05 33.48 7.71
N PRO A 6 -1.90 32.59 8.71
CA PRO A 6 -0.63 32.44 9.37
C PRO A 6 0.28 31.72 8.36
N LEU A 7 1.31 32.42 7.89
CA LEU A 7 2.50 31.83 7.29
C LEU A 7 3.31 31.10 8.37
N SER A 8 2.66 30.22 9.14
CA SER A 8 3.38 29.15 9.83
C SER A 8 3.71 28.10 8.78
N PRO A 9 4.89 27.45 8.81
CA PRO A 9 5.07 26.22 8.06
C PRO A 9 3.85 25.35 8.32
N THR A 10 3.27 24.79 7.25
CA THR A 10 2.20 23.82 7.44
C THR A 10 2.71 22.77 8.43
N ASN A 11 1.87 22.25 9.34
CA ASN A 11 2.31 21.23 10.30
C ASN A 11 3.15 20.13 9.62
N PHE A 12 2.89 19.86 8.35
CA PHE A 12 3.71 19.00 7.50
C PHE A 12 5.18 19.45 7.36
N GLU A 13 5.44 20.70 6.94
CA GLU A 13 6.81 21.21 6.75
C GLU A 13 7.63 21.08 8.04
N ALA A 14 7.07 21.50 9.18
CA ALA A 14 7.70 21.36 10.49
C ALA A 14 8.00 19.89 10.85
N LEU A 15 7.07 18.96 10.58
CA LEU A 15 7.28 17.53 10.82
C LEU A 15 8.29 16.90 9.85
N THR A 16 8.49 17.48 8.67
CA THR A 16 9.42 16.97 7.67
C THR A 16 10.82 17.58 7.75
N GLU A 17 11.01 18.72 8.42
CA GLU A 17 12.32 19.33 8.63
C GLU A 17 13.27 18.40 9.41
N GLU A 18 12.73 17.59 10.31
CA GLU A 18 13.49 16.62 11.11
C GLU A 18 13.75 15.29 10.39
N LEU A 19 13.19 15.10 9.19
CA LEU A 19 13.30 13.84 8.45
C LEU A 19 14.49 13.85 7.48
N GLU A 20 15.38 12.89 7.65
CA GLU A 20 16.43 12.59 6.68
C GLU A 20 15.88 11.69 5.57
N PHE A 21 16.00 12.14 4.31
CA PHE A 21 15.61 11.35 3.15
C PHE A 21 16.84 10.67 2.53
N SER A 22 16.77 9.35 2.38
CA SER A 22 17.88 8.58 1.79
C SER A 22 18.11 8.87 0.31
N ASN A 23 17.09 9.36 -0.42
CA ASN A 23 17.22 9.78 -1.81
C ASN A 23 16.10 10.77 -2.22
N GLU A 24 16.28 11.39 -3.38
CA GLU A 24 15.33 12.39 -3.91
C GLU A 24 13.95 11.78 -4.24
N ASN A 25 13.87 10.51 -4.65
CA ASN A 25 12.56 9.88 -4.93
C ASN A 25 11.72 9.80 -3.65
N TRP A 26 12.34 9.42 -2.53
CA TRP A 26 11.64 9.34 -1.23
C TRP A 26 11.15 10.70 -0.78
N LYS A 27 11.98 11.73 -0.95
CA LYS A 27 11.60 13.12 -0.70
C LYS A 27 10.38 13.49 -1.55
N GLN A 28 10.45 13.28 -2.86
CA GLN A 28 9.33 13.61 -3.75
C GLN A 28 8.04 12.87 -3.38
N TRP A 29 8.11 11.56 -3.11
CA TRP A 29 6.96 10.80 -2.61
C TRP A 29 6.38 11.42 -1.34
N CYS A 30 7.23 11.75 -0.37
CA CYS A 30 6.82 12.35 0.90
C CYS A 30 6.09 13.68 0.68
N TYR A 31 6.68 14.62 -0.06
CA TYR A 31 6.08 15.93 -0.31
C TYR A 31 4.78 15.85 -1.15
N LYS A 32 4.60 14.80 -1.95
CA LYS A 32 3.39 14.61 -2.76
C LYS A 32 2.24 13.93 -2.02
N THR A 33 2.54 13.06 -1.07
CA THR A 33 1.54 12.19 -0.42
C THR A 33 1.37 12.46 1.06
N GLY A 34 2.43 12.88 1.75
CA GLY A 34 2.46 13.18 3.17
C GLY A 34 1.46 14.25 3.63
N PRO A 35 1.26 15.37 2.89
CA PRO A 35 0.25 16.36 3.27
C PRO A 35 -1.18 15.79 3.32
N ILE A 36 -1.51 14.87 2.42
CA ILE A 36 -2.82 14.21 2.39
C ILE A 36 -2.95 13.29 3.61
N LEU A 37 -1.94 12.47 3.89
CA LEU A 37 -1.92 11.59 5.05
C LEU A 37 -2.06 12.37 6.37
N LEU A 38 -1.31 13.46 6.53
CA LEU A 38 -1.38 14.32 7.71
C LEU A 38 -2.76 14.95 7.87
N LYS A 39 -3.37 15.42 6.77
CA LYS A 39 -4.73 15.96 6.77
C LYS A 39 -5.77 14.91 7.19
N LEU A 40 -5.63 13.66 6.75
CA LEU A 40 -6.50 12.56 7.15
C LEU A 40 -6.36 12.24 8.64
N MET A 41 -5.14 12.18 9.17
CA MET A 41 -4.89 11.98 10.60
C MET A 41 -5.42 13.14 11.45
N THR A 42 -5.22 14.38 11.00
CA THR A 42 -5.76 15.58 11.67
C THR A 42 -7.29 15.53 11.72
N SER A 43 -7.93 15.23 10.58
CA SER A 43 -9.39 15.15 10.48
C SER A 43 -9.97 13.97 11.26
N SER A 44 -9.18 12.91 11.45
CA SER A 44 -9.52 11.74 12.27
C SER A 44 -9.11 11.90 13.75
N VAL A 45 -8.70 13.11 14.14
CA VAL A 45 -8.42 13.52 15.52
C VAL A 45 -7.29 12.71 16.17
N TYR A 46 -6.23 12.40 15.42
CA TYR A 46 -5.00 11.83 15.96
C TYR A 46 -4.23 12.91 16.73
N SER A 47 -3.58 12.56 17.85
CA SER A 47 -2.72 13.51 18.58
C SER A 47 -1.50 13.88 17.74
N ILE A 48 -0.86 15.02 18.04
CA ILE A 48 0.33 15.50 17.32
C ILE A 48 1.46 14.46 17.38
N GLU A 49 1.64 13.81 18.53
CA GLU A 49 2.66 12.78 18.72
C GLU A 49 2.40 11.56 17.83
N ARG A 50 1.13 11.16 17.69
CA ARG A 50 0.75 10.06 16.78
C ARG A 50 0.88 10.47 15.32
N GLN A 51 0.54 11.71 14.96
CA GLN A 51 0.75 12.22 13.62
C GLN A 51 2.23 12.16 13.23
N HIS A 52 3.13 12.61 14.12
CA HIS A 52 4.57 12.51 13.91
C HIS A 52 5.03 11.06 13.77
N GLN A 53 4.67 10.19 14.73
CA GLN A 53 5.07 8.79 14.72
C GLN A 53 4.64 8.04 13.45
N TYR A 54 3.40 8.25 13.01
CA TYR A 54 2.88 7.59 11.81
C TYR A 54 3.42 8.19 10.51
N LEU A 55 3.69 9.49 10.48
CA LEU A 55 4.34 10.12 9.33
C LEU A 55 5.80 9.65 9.21
N GLU A 56 6.53 9.54 10.32
CA GLU A 56 7.89 8.99 10.33
C GLU A 56 7.90 7.54 9.87
N PHE A 57 6.97 6.71 10.36
CA PHE A 57 6.81 5.33 9.88
C PHE A 57 6.51 5.27 8.38
N TYR A 58 5.59 6.11 7.89
CA TYR A 58 5.27 6.20 6.47
C TYR A 58 6.51 6.51 5.63
N VAL A 59 7.30 7.51 6.04
CA VAL A 59 8.49 7.94 5.30
C VAL A 59 9.62 6.91 5.35
N ARG A 60 9.90 6.33 6.52
CA ARG A 60 11.04 5.42 6.70
C ARG A 60 10.78 4.02 6.19
N VAL A 61 9.52 3.56 6.23
CA VAL A 61 9.18 2.15 5.99
C VAL A 61 8.36 1.98 4.71
N ILE A 62 7.32 2.79 4.50
CA ILE A 62 6.43 2.62 3.34
C ILE A 62 7.01 3.25 2.08
N ILE A 63 7.41 4.53 2.15
CA ILE A 63 7.99 5.24 1.00
C ILE A 63 9.22 4.53 0.45
N ALA A 64 9.98 3.85 1.32
CA ALA A 64 11.12 3.03 0.93
C ALA A 64 10.80 1.93 -0.09
N CYS A 65 9.53 1.52 -0.17
CA CYS A 65 9.02 0.48 -1.06
C CYS A 65 8.12 1.03 -2.18
N LEU A 66 8.00 2.34 -2.40
CA LEU A 66 7.14 2.88 -3.48
C LEU A 66 7.86 3.01 -4.84
N GLY A 67 9.13 2.62 -4.91
CA GLY A 67 9.94 2.73 -6.12
C GLY A 67 10.29 4.18 -6.50
N PRO A 68 10.68 4.44 -7.75
CA PRO A 68 11.12 5.75 -8.20
C PRO A 68 9.96 6.75 -8.32
N TYR A 69 10.27 8.04 -8.27
CA TYR A 69 9.32 9.12 -8.54
C TYR A 69 9.81 9.98 -9.72
N PRO A 70 8.95 10.35 -10.69
CA PRO A 70 7.58 9.85 -10.90
C PRO A 70 7.56 8.33 -11.13
N GLN A 71 6.45 7.67 -10.80
CA GLN A 71 6.37 6.21 -10.93
C GLN A 71 6.62 5.76 -12.38
N VAL A 72 7.32 4.64 -12.53
CA VAL A 72 7.57 4.00 -13.84
C VAL A 72 6.74 2.72 -14.01
N VAL A 73 6.29 2.12 -12.92
CA VAL A 73 5.40 0.96 -12.89
C VAL A 73 3.99 1.42 -12.56
N ARG A 74 3.02 0.92 -13.32
CA ARG A 74 1.61 1.15 -13.06
C ARG A 74 1.11 0.10 -12.06
N SER A 75 0.75 0.56 -10.87
CA SER A 75 0.10 -0.29 -9.87
C SER A 75 -1.34 -0.61 -10.25
N SER A 76 -1.84 -1.79 -9.89
CA SER A 76 -3.27 -2.10 -9.97
C SER A 76 -4.10 -1.53 -8.82
N LEU A 77 -3.45 -1.01 -7.78
CA LEU A 77 -4.11 -0.51 -6.57
C LEU A 77 -5.07 0.64 -6.87
N THR A 78 -4.63 1.58 -7.69
CA THR A 78 -5.39 2.80 -7.99
C THR A 78 -5.68 2.90 -9.48
N GLN A 79 -6.79 3.56 -9.84
CA GLN A 79 -7.14 3.80 -11.24
C GLN A 79 -6.06 4.61 -11.99
N SER A 80 -5.40 5.54 -11.30
CA SER A 80 -4.29 6.34 -11.83
C SER A 80 -2.97 5.58 -11.92
N GLY A 81 -2.89 4.38 -11.34
CA GLY A 81 -1.68 3.57 -11.35
C GLY A 81 -0.64 3.93 -10.29
N LEU A 82 -1.01 4.76 -9.31
CA LEU A 82 -0.19 5.06 -8.13
C LEU A 82 -0.10 3.82 -7.22
N PRO A 83 1.08 3.53 -6.67
CA PRO A 83 1.30 2.38 -5.79
C PRO A 83 0.92 2.65 -4.34
N VAL A 84 0.18 3.72 -4.05
CA VAL A 84 -0.27 4.05 -2.69
C VAL A 84 -1.63 4.71 -2.73
N GLU A 85 -2.50 4.32 -1.80
CA GLU A 85 -3.77 4.97 -1.52
C GLU A 85 -3.99 5.14 -0.02
N PHE A 86 -4.81 6.13 0.32
CA PHE A 86 -5.22 6.40 1.69
C PHE A 86 -6.72 6.27 1.83
N SER A 87 -7.17 5.67 2.93
CA SER A 87 -8.59 5.60 3.26
C SER A 87 -8.84 5.87 4.74
N VAL A 88 -10.10 6.11 5.09
CA VAL A 88 -10.54 6.28 6.47
C VAL A 88 -11.72 5.35 6.72
N ASN A 89 -11.57 4.46 7.69
CA ASN A 89 -12.67 3.64 8.17
C ASN A 89 -13.46 4.41 9.23
N TYR A 90 -14.67 4.84 8.88
CA TYR A 90 -15.61 5.48 9.80
C TYR A 90 -16.44 4.42 10.54
N GLN A 91 -16.30 4.37 11.86
CA GLN A 91 -16.93 3.34 12.68
C GLN A 91 -18.19 3.88 13.38
N GLN A 92 -19.18 3.01 13.55
CA GLN A 92 -20.41 3.31 14.29
C GLN A 92 -20.20 3.25 15.81
N HIS A 93 -21.19 3.71 16.57
CA HIS A 93 -21.25 3.62 18.05
C HIS A 93 -20.14 4.37 18.78
N GLY A 94 -19.79 5.57 18.32
CA GLY A 94 -18.81 6.44 18.98
C GLY A 94 -17.36 5.92 18.92
N LYS A 95 -17.10 4.90 18.11
CA LYS A 95 -15.75 4.46 17.80
C LYS A 95 -15.09 5.49 16.86
N GLN A 96 -13.80 5.66 17.05
CA GLN A 96 -13.05 6.70 16.36
C GLN A 96 -12.70 6.26 14.93
N PRO A 97 -12.65 7.19 13.96
CA PRO A 97 -12.19 6.88 12.61
C PRO A 97 -10.75 6.36 12.62
N THR A 98 -10.46 5.39 11.75
CA THR A 98 -9.12 4.81 11.60
C THR A 98 -8.58 5.13 10.22
N VAL A 99 -7.44 5.82 10.15
CA VAL A 99 -6.71 6.07 8.89
C VAL A 99 -6.00 4.79 8.46
N ARG A 100 -6.06 4.49 7.16
CA ARG A 100 -5.47 3.32 6.54
C ARG A 100 -4.62 3.72 5.35
N ILE A 101 -3.57 2.94 5.12
CA ILE A 101 -2.72 3.03 3.94
C ILE A 101 -2.81 1.68 3.23
N ALA A 102 -3.11 1.66 1.95
CA ALA A 102 -2.82 0.51 1.11
C ALA A 102 -1.71 0.89 0.12
N PHE A 103 -0.80 -0.03 -0.14
CA PHE A 103 0.29 0.22 -1.08
C PHE A 103 0.77 -1.07 -1.74
N GLU A 104 1.32 -0.91 -2.94
CA GLU A 104 2.07 -1.96 -3.65
C GLU A 104 3.56 -1.73 -3.41
N PRO A 105 4.30 -2.72 -2.87
CA PRO A 105 5.74 -2.64 -2.80
C PRO A 105 6.32 -2.79 -4.22
N LEU A 106 7.01 -1.76 -4.68
CA LEU A 106 7.68 -1.69 -5.98
C LEU A 106 9.17 -1.53 -5.79
N SER A 107 9.95 -2.31 -6.53
CA SER A 107 11.39 -2.15 -6.62
C SER A 107 11.79 -1.15 -7.71
N GLY A 108 13.08 -0.85 -7.76
CA GLY A 108 13.70 -0.18 -8.90
C GLY A 108 14.25 1.21 -8.61
N ALA A 109 15.35 1.51 -9.30
CA ALA A 109 15.83 2.87 -9.48
C ALA A 109 15.25 3.44 -10.79
N ARG A 110 15.34 4.76 -10.98
CA ARG A 110 14.94 5.38 -12.24
C ARG A 110 15.83 4.85 -13.38
N GLY A 111 15.24 4.25 -14.41
CA GLY A 111 15.95 3.78 -15.61
C GLY A 111 16.39 2.31 -15.60
N THR A 112 16.11 1.56 -14.53
CA THR A 112 16.12 0.08 -14.60
C THR A 112 14.80 -0.41 -15.16
N GLU A 113 14.84 -1.41 -16.03
CA GLU A 113 13.63 -2.15 -16.43
C GLU A 113 12.90 -2.58 -15.15
N PRO A 114 11.62 -2.25 -15.01
CA PRO A 114 10.90 -2.60 -13.81
C PRO A 114 10.88 -4.12 -13.64
N VAL A 115 11.24 -4.59 -12.44
CA VAL A 115 11.14 -6.02 -12.13
C VAL A 115 9.66 -6.35 -12.04
N ALA A 116 9.11 -6.87 -13.13
CA ALA A 116 7.75 -7.40 -13.12
C ALA A 116 7.67 -8.52 -12.07
N TYR A 117 6.54 -8.56 -11.35
CA TYR A 117 6.25 -9.66 -10.42
C TYR A 117 7.24 -9.74 -9.24
N ASP A 118 7.65 -8.60 -8.69
CA ASP A 118 8.68 -8.54 -7.65
C ASP A 118 8.16 -8.98 -6.27
N ARG A 119 8.41 -10.25 -5.95
CA ARG A 119 8.16 -10.82 -4.62
C ARG A 119 9.24 -10.44 -3.61
N ASP A 120 10.45 -10.13 -4.06
CA ASP A 120 11.60 -9.89 -3.19
C ASP A 120 11.46 -8.57 -2.44
N ILE A 121 10.91 -7.53 -3.07
CA ILE A 121 10.61 -6.26 -2.41
C ILE A 121 9.51 -6.42 -1.35
N ALA A 122 8.49 -7.24 -1.60
CA ALA A 122 7.48 -7.57 -0.61
C ALA A 122 8.08 -8.33 0.59
N LYS A 123 8.97 -9.28 0.32
CA LYS A 123 9.70 -10.01 1.38
C LYS A 123 10.59 -9.08 2.19
N LYS A 124 11.30 -8.16 1.54
CA LYS A 124 12.14 -7.15 2.20
C LYS A 124 11.31 -6.28 3.13
N PHE A 125 10.14 -5.82 2.69
CA PHE A 125 9.22 -5.05 3.53
C PHE A 125 8.79 -5.83 4.78
N LEU A 126 8.43 -7.11 4.64
CA LEU A 126 8.06 -7.96 5.77
C LEU A 126 9.22 -8.23 6.73
N SER A 127 10.45 -8.37 6.23
CA SER A 127 11.65 -8.44 7.06
C SER A 127 11.83 -7.15 7.87
N THR A 128 11.65 -5.98 7.24
CA THR A 128 11.68 -4.69 7.95
C THR A 128 10.61 -4.61 9.04
N LEU A 129 9.38 -5.08 8.77
CA LEU A 129 8.34 -5.13 9.81
C LEU A 129 8.69 -6.08 10.97
N SER A 130 9.40 -7.19 10.67
CA SER A 130 9.87 -8.13 11.69
C SER A 130 10.90 -7.47 12.62
N GLU A 131 11.82 -6.67 12.06
CA GLU A 131 12.85 -5.94 12.81
C GLU A 131 12.27 -4.84 13.72
N LEU A 132 11.07 -4.33 13.41
CA LEU A 132 10.37 -3.35 14.24
C LEU A 132 9.72 -3.96 15.49
N GLU A 133 9.78 -5.28 15.66
CA GLU A 133 9.24 -6.03 16.80
C GLU A 133 7.77 -5.66 17.12
N LEU A 134 6.97 -5.49 16.07
CA LEU A 134 5.57 -5.09 16.20
C LEU A 134 4.77 -6.18 16.91
N LYS A 135 4.05 -5.77 17.97
CA LYS A 135 3.26 -6.70 18.77
C LYS A 135 2.21 -7.41 17.92
N GLY A 136 2.33 -8.73 17.84
CA GLY A 136 1.39 -9.59 17.10
C GLY A 136 1.66 -9.66 15.60
N PHE A 137 2.78 -9.12 15.11
CA PHE A 137 3.21 -9.33 13.73
C PHE A 137 3.83 -10.73 13.55
N ASP A 138 3.43 -11.41 12.48
CA ASP A 138 3.92 -12.74 12.11
C ASP A 138 3.84 -12.91 10.58
N SER A 139 4.98 -13.11 9.92
CA SER A 139 5.06 -13.26 8.46
C SER A 139 4.79 -14.68 7.96
N ARG A 140 4.73 -15.69 8.84
CA ARG A 140 4.72 -17.11 8.42
C ARG A 140 3.56 -17.48 7.50
N LEU A 141 2.39 -16.86 7.70
CA LEU A 141 1.24 -17.07 6.82
C LEU A 141 1.53 -16.54 5.42
N TRP A 142 2.11 -15.34 5.30
CA TRP A 142 2.55 -14.79 4.01
C TRP A 142 3.61 -15.69 3.38
N ASP A 143 4.60 -16.16 4.14
CA ASP A 143 5.67 -17.03 3.62
C ASP A 143 5.12 -18.33 3.02
N THR A 144 4.06 -18.87 3.63
CA THR A 144 3.38 -20.08 3.17
C THR A 144 2.55 -19.79 1.92
N VAL A 145 1.61 -18.84 2.01
CA VAL A 145 0.64 -18.56 0.92
C VAL A 145 1.35 -18.00 -0.31
N SER A 146 2.39 -17.17 -0.13
CA SER A 146 3.10 -16.52 -1.24
C SER A 146 3.81 -17.51 -2.16
N GLN A 147 4.08 -18.75 -1.72
CA GLN A 147 4.67 -19.79 -2.57
C GLN A 147 3.70 -20.28 -3.66
N ASP A 148 2.40 -20.30 -3.37
CA ASP A 148 1.39 -20.88 -4.26
C ASP A 148 0.67 -19.85 -5.14
N ILE A 149 0.76 -18.56 -4.80
CA ILE A 149 0.01 -17.48 -5.48
C ILE A 149 0.89 -16.51 -6.28
N HIS A 150 2.21 -16.54 -6.08
CA HIS A 150 3.14 -15.72 -6.85
C HIS A 150 3.76 -16.54 -7.97
N LEU A 151 3.94 -15.88 -9.11
CA LEU A 151 4.68 -16.46 -10.23
C LEU A 151 6.08 -16.85 -9.82
N ASP A 152 6.47 -18.09 -10.12
CA ASP A 152 7.83 -18.57 -9.94
C ASP A 152 8.76 -18.10 -11.09
N ALA A 153 10.05 -18.45 -11.00
CA ALA A 153 11.03 -18.06 -12.00
C ALA A 153 10.74 -18.64 -13.40
N THR A 154 10.19 -19.84 -13.47
CA THR A 154 9.84 -20.52 -14.72
C THR A 154 8.63 -19.86 -15.37
N GLU A 155 7.58 -19.60 -14.61
CA GLU A 155 6.37 -18.92 -15.09
C GLU A 155 6.69 -17.50 -15.58
N LYS A 156 7.55 -16.76 -14.86
CA LYS A 156 8.03 -15.44 -15.31
C LYS A 156 8.75 -15.51 -16.66
N ALA A 157 9.61 -16.50 -16.85
CA ALA A 157 10.33 -16.69 -18.12
C ALA A 157 9.37 -16.98 -19.28
N ILE A 158 8.36 -17.83 -19.05
CA ILE A 158 7.32 -18.15 -20.04
C ILE A 158 6.54 -16.89 -20.43
N LEU A 159 6.12 -16.07 -19.45
CA LEU A 159 5.38 -14.84 -19.74
C LEU A 159 6.23 -13.83 -20.54
N GLN A 160 7.52 -13.74 -20.24
CA GLN A 160 8.46 -12.90 -20.98
C GLN A 160 8.66 -13.38 -22.42
N GLU A 161 8.86 -14.68 -22.63
CA GLU A 161 9.06 -15.27 -23.97
C GLU A 161 7.83 -15.09 -24.87
N ASN A 162 6.63 -15.26 -24.31
CA ASN A 162 5.40 -15.19 -25.07
C ASN A 162 4.95 -13.76 -25.41
N ASN A 163 5.72 -12.72 -25.02
CA ASN A 163 5.35 -11.32 -25.19
C ASN A 163 3.90 -11.03 -24.76
N ILE A 164 3.42 -11.71 -23.71
CA ILE A 164 2.09 -11.46 -23.15
C ILE A 164 2.16 -10.04 -22.58
N ASN A 165 1.61 -9.12 -23.38
CA ASN A 165 1.90 -7.70 -23.33
C ASN A 165 1.56 -7.11 -21.95
N ASP A 166 2.37 -6.13 -21.57
CA ASP A 166 2.43 -5.34 -20.32
C ASP A 166 1.13 -4.56 -19.98
N THR A 167 0.03 -4.85 -20.67
CA THR A 167 -1.26 -4.19 -20.51
C THR A 167 -2.09 -4.76 -19.35
N TYR A 168 -1.68 -5.91 -18.81
CA TYR A 168 -2.33 -6.57 -17.68
C TYR A 168 -1.63 -6.23 -16.36
N LEU A 169 -2.44 -5.98 -15.34
CA LEU A 169 -2.04 -5.67 -13.97
C LEU A 169 -0.96 -6.67 -13.49
N ARG A 170 0.27 -6.18 -13.28
CA ARG A 170 1.43 -6.99 -12.85
C ARG A 170 1.53 -7.18 -11.34
N THR A 171 0.65 -6.52 -10.60
CA THR A 171 0.62 -6.53 -9.14
C THR A 171 0.32 -7.93 -8.62
N GLN A 172 1.20 -8.43 -7.75
CA GLN A 172 1.02 -9.73 -7.07
C GLN A 172 0.77 -9.60 -5.57
N THR A 173 1.28 -8.53 -4.96
CA THR A 173 1.12 -8.25 -3.53
C THR A 173 0.69 -6.81 -3.32
N LEU A 174 -0.30 -6.63 -2.45
CA LEU A 174 -0.68 -5.35 -1.87
C LEU A 174 -0.66 -5.51 -0.34
N PHE A 175 -0.24 -4.46 0.35
CA PHE A 175 -0.27 -4.40 1.80
C PHE A 175 -1.21 -3.29 2.27
N GLY A 176 -2.13 -3.63 3.17
CA GLY A 176 -2.90 -2.66 3.95
C GLY A 176 -2.28 -2.43 5.34
N ILE A 177 -2.29 -1.21 5.84
CA ILE A 177 -1.84 -0.84 7.20
C ILE A 177 -2.86 0.08 7.86
N ASP A 178 -3.37 -0.32 9.03
CA ASP A 178 -4.27 0.48 9.85
C ASP A 178 -3.52 1.19 10.99
N PHE A 179 -3.65 2.52 11.07
CA PHE A 179 -3.03 3.33 12.13
C PHE A 179 -3.92 3.36 13.37
N CYS A 180 -3.67 2.49 14.34
CA CYS A 180 -4.50 2.39 15.55
C CYS A 180 -4.26 3.51 16.56
N ARG A 181 -5.30 4.25 16.95
CA ARG A 181 -5.19 5.36 17.93
C ARG A 181 -4.96 4.95 19.39
N ARG A 182 -4.89 3.65 19.74
CA ARG A 182 -5.02 3.17 21.13
C ARG A 182 -3.91 3.69 22.06
N GLN A 183 -4.31 4.21 23.21
CA GLN A 183 -3.48 4.88 24.22
C GLN A 183 -3.07 3.97 25.40
N ARG A 184 -3.47 2.69 25.41
CA ARG A 184 -3.26 1.79 26.57
C ARG A 184 -1.90 1.11 26.63
N ASP A 185 -1.05 1.30 25.64
CA ASP A 185 0.33 0.83 25.69
C ASP A 185 1.21 2.05 26.02
N ILE A 186 1.51 2.20 27.31
CA ILE A 186 2.56 3.10 27.82
C ILE A 186 3.88 2.47 27.39
N GLY A 187 4.28 2.75 26.15
CA GLY A 187 5.45 2.20 25.49
C GLY A 187 5.44 2.66 24.05
N LYS A 188 6.61 2.91 23.47
CA LYS A 188 6.82 3.36 22.08
C LYS A 188 6.43 2.29 21.04
N SER A 189 5.31 1.61 21.22
CA SER A 189 4.85 0.58 20.31
C SER A 189 3.98 1.21 19.22
N LEU A 190 4.43 1.07 17.97
CA LEU A 190 3.62 1.33 16.81
C LEU A 190 2.50 0.27 16.77
N CYS A 191 1.25 0.71 16.96
CA CYS A 191 0.10 -0.19 16.88
C CYS A 191 -0.38 -0.23 15.43
N LEU A 192 -0.08 -1.33 14.74
CA LEU A 192 -0.63 -1.67 13.43
C LEU A 192 -1.68 -2.77 13.62
N SER A 193 -2.91 -2.57 13.17
CA SER A 193 -3.92 -3.63 13.18
C SER A 193 -4.10 -4.21 11.78
N GLY A 194 -3.32 -5.23 11.48
CA GLY A 194 -3.47 -6.02 10.26
C GLY A 194 -2.60 -5.54 9.11
N VAL A 195 -1.93 -6.52 8.49
CA VAL A 195 -1.46 -6.45 7.12
C VAL A 195 -2.47 -7.24 6.29
N GLU A 196 -3.38 -6.56 5.62
CA GLU A 196 -4.38 -7.23 4.76
C GLU A 196 -3.76 -7.46 3.38
N MET A 197 -3.59 -8.73 3.00
CA MET A 197 -3.23 -9.14 1.64
C MET A 197 -4.50 -9.13 0.78
N GLN A 198 -4.64 -8.11 -0.06
CA GLN A 198 -5.65 -8.16 -1.11
C GLN A 198 -5.09 -8.93 -2.31
N ASN A 199 -5.49 -10.20 -2.44
CA ASN A 199 -5.28 -10.95 -3.67
C ASN A 199 -6.35 -10.52 -4.67
N ILE A 200 -5.93 -10.01 -5.83
CA ILE A 200 -6.84 -9.60 -6.91
C ILE A 200 -7.34 -10.87 -7.63
N TRP A 201 -8.20 -11.63 -6.98
CA TRP A 201 -9.07 -12.61 -7.65
C TRP A 201 -10.26 -11.91 -8.33
N ALA A 202 -10.58 -10.67 -7.93
CA ALA A 202 -11.73 -9.92 -8.42
C ALA A 202 -11.63 -9.49 -9.89
N VAL A 203 -10.42 -9.36 -10.46
CA VAL A 203 -10.26 -8.98 -11.89
C VAL A 203 -10.38 -10.21 -12.81
N PHE A 204 -10.01 -11.41 -12.35
CA PHE A 204 -10.13 -12.63 -13.16
C PHE A 204 -11.56 -13.15 -13.27
N ALA A 205 -12.38 -13.01 -12.23
CA ALA A 205 -13.79 -13.43 -12.26
C ALA A 205 -14.63 -12.65 -13.30
N GLY A 206 -14.25 -11.41 -13.62
CA GLY A 206 -14.93 -10.58 -14.63
C GLY A 206 -14.57 -10.90 -16.09
N ILE A 207 -13.42 -11.53 -16.34
CA ILE A 207 -12.94 -11.84 -17.70
C ILE A 207 -13.36 -13.25 -18.14
N ILE A 208 -13.46 -14.21 -17.22
CA ILE A 208 -13.98 -15.55 -17.54
C ILE A 208 -15.51 -15.54 -17.74
N GLY A 209 -16.22 -14.53 -17.20
CA GLY A 209 -17.66 -14.35 -17.35
C GLY A 209 -18.14 -13.87 -18.73
N GLN A 210 -17.25 -13.50 -19.66
CA GLN A 210 -17.62 -13.02 -21.01
C GLN A 210 -17.49 -14.10 -22.11
N HIS A 211 -16.99 -15.30 -21.79
CA HIS A 211 -16.90 -16.42 -22.75
C HIS A 211 -17.58 -17.72 -22.30
N GLY A 212 -18.47 -17.64 -21.31
CA GLY A 212 -19.34 -18.75 -20.92
C GLY A 212 -20.67 -18.75 -21.69
N GLN A 213 -20.67 -19.26 -22.92
CA GLN A 213 -21.92 -19.75 -23.53
C GLN A 213 -22.46 -20.93 -22.70
N ARG A 214 -23.67 -20.81 -22.17
CA ARG A 214 -24.59 -21.91 -21.79
C ARG A 214 -25.96 -21.29 -21.44
N PRO A 215 -27.11 -21.97 -21.55
CA PRO A 215 -27.47 -23.19 -22.32
C PRO A 215 -28.79 -23.00 -23.14
N THR A 216 -29.10 -23.89 -24.09
CA THR A 216 -30.48 -24.11 -24.56
C THR A 216 -30.92 -25.52 -24.20
N GLU A 217 -31.48 -25.67 -23.00
CA GLU A 217 -32.47 -26.71 -22.73
C GLU A 217 -33.85 -26.12 -23.03
N THR A 218 -34.52 -26.66 -24.04
CA THR A 218 -35.94 -26.41 -24.27
C THR A 218 -36.69 -27.73 -24.25
N SER A 219 -37.55 -27.85 -23.25
CA SER A 219 -38.81 -28.60 -23.20
C SER A 219 -38.78 -30.13 -23.02
N ARG A 220 -39.25 -30.55 -21.84
CA ARG A 220 -40.20 -31.66 -21.69
C ARG A 220 -41.62 -31.07 -21.61
N LEU A 221 -42.54 -31.54 -22.46
CA LEU A 221 -43.90 -32.00 -22.14
C LEU A 221 -44.72 -32.14 -23.45
N LEU A 222 -45.41 -33.29 -23.52
CA LEU A 222 -46.26 -33.86 -24.59
C LEU A 222 -45.53 -34.57 -25.72
#